data_AF-A0A382Z3A8-F1
#
_entry.id   AF-A0A382Z3A8-F1
#
_cell.length_a   1.000
_cell.length_b   1.000
_cell.length_c   1.000
_cell.angle_alpha   90.00
_cell.angle_beta   90.00
_cell.angle_gamma   90.00
#
_symmetry.space_group_name_H-M   'P 1'
#
loop_
_entity.id
_entity.type
_entity.pdbx_description
1 polymer ?
#
loop_
_entity_poly.entity_id
_entity_poly.type
_entity_poly.pdbx_seq_one_letter_code
_entity_poly.pdbx_strand_id
1 'polypeptide(L)'
;YEFKSSTQAYQDGEFDTALLDVLRNYKKIMAVTLPTLGAERQTTYSPFLPICPRTGRVLQVPITACDEDAGTVCYQDESGKSVEVPVTGGHCKLQWKADWAMRWHALGIDYEMAGKDLISSVELSGKICQILGSTPPAGFIYELFLDENGEKISKSRGNGLTIDEWLSYGSQESLSLYMFATPRRAKRLHFDVIPRHVDDYFSHLEKFAKLGPAERLENPVWYIHAGQPPAPEAGISYAVLLNLASVCNTEDPSVLWGF
;
A
#
# COMPACT_ATOMS: atom_id res chain seq x y z
N TYR A 1 -12.83 -0.26 9.07
CA TYR A 1 -11.50 0.30 8.80
C TYR A 1 -11.17 1.30 9.89
N GLU A 2 -9.95 1.28 10.41
CA GLU A 2 -9.45 2.25 11.38
C GLU A 2 -8.24 2.95 10.76
N PHE A 3 -8.31 4.28 10.62
CA PHE A 3 -7.20 5.07 10.11
C PHE A 3 -6.20 5.32 11.24
N LYS A 4 -4.90 5.09 10.98
CA LYS A 4 -3.83 5.33 11.93
C LYS A 4 -2.81 6.32 11.39
N SER A 5 -2.75 7.50 12.00
CA SER A 5 -1.79 8.54 11.62
C SER A 5 -0.39 8.19 12.11
N SER A 6 0.57 8.11 11.18
CA SER A 6 1.97 7.94 11.55
C SER A 6 2.47 9.09 12.42
N THR A 7 2.11 10.33 12.10
CA THR A 7 2.58 11.50 12.86
C THR A 7 2.12 11.41 14.31
N GLN A 8 0.83 11.09 14.50
CA GLN A 8 0.26 10.96 15.83
C GLN A 8 0.90 9.82 16.61
N ALA A 9 1.06 8.64 16.00
CA ALA A 9 1.66 7.48 16.68
C ALA A 9 3.12 7.73 17.12
N TYR A 10 3.88 8.54 16.38
CA TYR A 10 5.22 8.98 16.80
C TYR A 10 5.18 10.03 17.92
N GLN A 11 4.28 11.02 17.82
CA GLN A 11 4.22 12.15 18.77
C GLN A 11 3.58 11.77 20.11
N ASP A 12 2.58 10.88 20.10
CA ASP A 12 1.88 10.41 21.30
C ASP A 12 2.63 9.29 22.03
N GLY A 13 3.77 8.86 21.48
CA GLY A 13 4.63 7.84 22.08
C GLY A 13 4.12 6.41 21.90
N GLU A 14 3.14 6.17 21.03
CA GLU A 14 2.67 4.82 20.72
C GLU A 14 3.80 3.92 20.19
N PHE A 15 4.76 4.51 19.47
CA PHE A 15 5.94 3.79 18.97
C PHE A 15 7.16 3.86 19.89
N ASP A 16 7.11 4.52 21.04
CA ASP A 16 8.30 4.80 21.84
C ASP A 16 9.02 3.53 22.33
N THR A 17 8.26 2.53 22.79
CA THR A 17 8.85 1.26 23.22
C THR A 17 9.59 0.58 22.06
N ALA A 18 8.95 0.52 20.88
CA ALA A 18 9.54 -0.09 19.70
C ALA A 18 10.73 0.72 19.15
N LEU A 19 10.72 2.05 19.29
CA LEU A 19 11.85 2.91 18.94
C LEU A 19 13.06 2.65 19.85
N LEU A 20 12.84 2.46 21.15
CA LEU A 20 13.89 2.05 22.08
C LEU A 20 14.45 0.66 21.74
N ASP A 21 13.60 -0.28 21.28
CA ASP A 21 14.07 -1.60 20.84
C ASP A 21 14.89 -1.54 19.53
N VAL A 22 14.53 -0.62 18.61
CA VAL A 22 15.35 -0.30 17.44
C VAL A 22 16.71 0.28 17.86
N LEU A 23 16.74 1.15 18.87
CA LEU A 23 17.97 1.73 19.40
C LEU A 23 18.87 0.65 20.04
N ARG A 24 18.32 -0.21 20.90
CA ARG A 24 19.04 -1.36 21.52
C ARG A 24 19.60 -2.33 20.49
N ASN A 25 18.92 -2.48 19.35
CA ASN A 25 19.35 -3.37 18.28
C ASN A 25 20.03 -2.63 17.12
N TYR A 26 20.41 -1.36 17.29
CA TYR A 26 20.92 -0.49 16.23
C TYR A 26 22.03 -1.15 15.41
N LYS A 27 23.03 -1.73 16.08
CA LYS A 27 24.17 -2.39 15.41
C LYS A 27 23.74 -3.59 14.55
N LYS A 28 22.79 -4.40 15.03
CA LYS A 28 22.27 -5.56 14.28
C LYS A 28 21.48 -5.10 13.05
N ILE A 29 20.66 -4.07 13.21
CA ILE A 29 19.86 -3.46 12.13
C ILE A 29 20.78 -2.85 11.06
N MET A 30 21.83 -2.13 11.48
CA MET A 30 22.86 -1.62 10.58
C MET A 30 23.54 -2.74 9.81
N ALA A 31 23.93 -3.83 10.47
CA ALA A 31 24.62 -4.96 9.85
C ALA A 31 23.81 -5.63 8.72
N VAL A 32 22.48 -5.71 8.84
CA VAL A 32 21.62 -6.27 7.79
C VAL A 32 21.25 -5.24 6.72
N THR A 33 21.27 -3.95 7.05
CA THR A 33 20.83 -2.90 6.13
C THR A 33 21.94 -2.40 5.22
N LEU A 34 23.14 -2.16 5.76
CA LEU A 34 24.27 -1.59 5.01
C LEU A 34 24.63 -2.37 3.73
N PRO A 35 24.65 -3.72 3.71
CA PRO A 35 24.96 -4.47 2.49
C PRO A 35 23.96 -4.26 1.34
N THR A 36 22.76 -3.74 1.65
CA THR A 36 21.72 -3.47 0.64
C THR A 36 21.86 -2.06 0.02
N LEU A 37 22.80 -1.26 0.50
CA LEU A 37 23.01 0.13 0.11
C LEU A 37 24.29 0.29 -0.72
N GLY A 38 24.31 1.29 -1.61
CA GLY A 38 25.54 1.69 -2.30
C GLY A 38 26.56 2.33 -1.36
N ALA A 39 27.83 2.35 -1.76
CA ALA A 39 28.97 2.77 -0.91
C ALA A 39 28.79 4.15 -0.26
N GLU A 40 28.29 5.14 -0.99
CA GLU A 40 28.02 6.49 -0.47
C GLU A 40 26.97 6.50 0.64
N ARG A 41 25.92 5.67 0.51
CA ARG A 41 24.89 5.56 1.54
C ARG A 41 25.39 4.79 2.75
N GLN A 42 26.30 3.83 2.59
CA GLN A 42 26.82 3.06 3.72
C GLN A 42 27.55 3.92 4.75
N THR A 43 28.20 5.01 4.34
CA THR A 43 28.92 5.91 5.26
C THR A 43 28.01 6.87 6.00
N THR A 44 26.78 7.09 5.50
CA THR A 44 25.86 8.12 6.00
C THR A 44 24.56 7.56 6.55
N TYR A 45 24.28 6.27 6.31
CA TYR A 45 23.01 5.66 6.69
C TYR A 45 22.86 5.55 8.21
N SER A 46 21.65 5.89 8.66
CA SER A 46 21.15 5.51 9.97
C SER A 46 19.66 5.17 9.86
N PRO A 47 19.15 4.20 10.63
CA PRO A 47 17.73 3.98 10.81
C PRO A 47 17.01 5.21 11.35
N PHE A 48 17.67 6.01 12.19
CA PHE A 48 17.07 7.21 12.79
C PHE A 48 17.35 8.47 11.97
N LEU A 49 16.31 9.26 11.76
CA LEU A 49 16.35 10.59 11.14
C LEU A 49 15.93 11.60 12.20
N PRO A 50 16.89 12.33 12.81
CA PRO A 50 16.59 13.37 13.78
C PRO A 50 15.69 14.45 13.20
N ILE A 51 14.76 14.96 13.98
CA ILE A 51 13.99 16.15 13.65
C ILE A 51 14.67 17.34 14.31
N CYS A 52 15.08 18.32 13.52
CA CYS A 52 15.78 19.50 14.02
C CYS A 52 14.88 20.27 15.01
N PRO A 53 15.26 20.42 16.29
CA PRO A 53 14.42 21.09 17.28
C PRO A 53 14.12 22.56 16.95
N ARG A 54 14.98 23.20 16.14
CA ARG A 54 14.82 24.60 15.73
C ARG A 54 13.90 24.78 14.53
N THR A 55 13.89 23.84 13.59
CA THR A 55 13.23 24.01 12.29
C THR A 55 12.11 23.02 12.02
N GLY A 56 11.99 21.96 12.83
CA GLY A 56 11.02 20.87 12.61
C GLY A 56 11.32 19.99 11.38
N ARG A 57 12.46 20.21 10.70
CA ARG A 57 12.83 19.44 9.51
C ARG A 57 13.38 18.07 9.91
N VAL A 58 12.93 17.03 9.22
CA VAL A 58 13.55 15.70 9.26
C VAL A 58 14.92 15.77 8.59
N LEU A 59 15.97 15.37 9.30
CA LEU A 59 17.35 15.44 8.86
C LEU A 59 17.83 14.08 8.35
N GLN A 60 18.46 14.07 7.18
CA GLN A 60 19.21 12.92 6.66
C GLN A 60 20.70 13.15 6.91
N VAL A 61 21.11 13.02 8.17
CA VAL A 61 22.49 13.24 8.61
C VAL A 61 23.05 11.96 9.24
N PRO A 62 24.37 11.72 9.17
CA PRO A 62 24.99 10.62 9.89
C PRO A 62 24.78 10.76 11.39
N ILE A 63 24.40 9.67 12.05
CA ILE A 63 24.37 9.59 13.51
C ILE A 63 25.78 9.30 14.01
N THR A 64 26.30 10.16 14.89
CA THR A 64 27.67 10.09 15.41
C THR A 64 27.80 9.25 16.67
N ALA A 65 26.73 9.16 17.47
CA ALA A 65 26.66 8.30 18.66
C ALA A 65 25.21 7.91 18.95
N CYS A 66 25.03 6.78 19.63
CA CYS A 66 23.77 6.31 20.18
C CYS A 66 23.98 6.03 21.67
N ASP A 67 23.07 6.48 22.53
CA ASP A 67 23.07 6.15 23.95
C ASP A 67 21.80 5.33 24.25
N GLU A 68 21.98 4.03 24.46
CA GLU A 68 20.88 3.09 24.70
C GLU A 68 20.22 3.30 26.07
N ASP A 69 20.97 3.75 27.07
CA ASP A 69 20.46 3.97 28.43
C ASP A 69 19.68 5.29 28.52
N ALA A 70 20.17 6.34 27.86
CA ALA A 70 19.48 7.62 27.77
C ALA A 70 18.34 7.63 26.73
N GLY A 71 18.33 6.69 25.78
CA GLY A 71 17.34 6.65 24.71
C GLY A 71 17.56 7.72 23.64
N THR A 72 18.81 8.09 23.36
CA THR A 72 19.15 9.24 22.51
C THR A 72 20.07 8.88 21.34
N VAL A 73 20.09 9.77 20.35
CA VAL A 73 21.06 9.77 19.25
C VAL A 73 21.69 11.15 19.10
N CYS A 74 22.97 11.16 18.71
CA CYS A 74 23.74 12.37 18.46
C CYS A 74 24.01 12.57 16.97
N TYR A 75 23.98 13.82 16.51
CA TYR A 75 24.38 14.21 15.16
C TYR A 75 25.09 15.56 15.17
N GLN A 76 25.76 15.91 14.06
CA GLN A 76 26.32 17.26 13.87
C GLN A 76 25.35 18.14 13.09
N ASP A 77 25.04 19.32 13.62
CA ASP A 77 24.23 20.31 12.91
C ASP A 77 25.04 21.04 11.81
N GLU A 78 24.38 21.92 11.06
CA GLU A 78 25.01 22.68 9.97
C GLU A 78 26.17 23.59 10.43
N SER A 79 26.26 23.89 11.73
CA SER A 79 27.36 24.66 12.33
C SER A 79 28.51 23.78 12.87
N GLY A 80 28.39 22.46 12.75
CA GLY A 80 29.34 21.49 13.30
C GLY A 80 29.15 21.21 14.79
N LYS A 81 28.10 21.74 15.43
CA LYS A 81 27.81 21.50 16.84
C LYS A 81 27.16 20.13 17.02
N SER A 82 27.61 19.38 18.03
CA SER A 82 26.95 18.13 18.43
C SER A 82 25.59 18.43 19.06
N VAL A 83 24.55 17.77 18.55
CA VAL A 83 23.18 17.85 19.04
C VAL A 83 22.73 16.45 19.41
N GLU A 84 22.23 16.29 20.62
CA GLU A 84 21.64 15.06 21.14
C GLU A 84 20.13 15.22 21.20
N VAL A 85 19.40 14.21 20.72
CA VAL A 85 17.93 14.17 20.75
C VAL A 85 17.46 12.80 21.20
N PRO A 86 16.33 12.71 21.95
CA PRO A 86 15.70 11.43 22.22
C PRO A 86 15.19 10.79 20.93
N VAL A 87 15.14 9.46 20.88
CA VAL A 87 14.56 8.74 19.73
C VAL A 87 13.03 8.69 19.76
N THR A 88 12.44 9.00 20.92
CA THR A 88 11.02 8.92 21.27
C THR A 88 10.30 10.26 21.15
N GLY A 89 8.99 10.29 21.38
CA GLY A 89 8.20 11.53 21.49
C GLY A 89 8.19 12.39 20.23
N GLY A 90 8.34 11.76 19.06
CA GLY A 90 8.36 12.47 17.78
C GLY A 90 9.62 13.30 17.51
N HIS A 91 10.73 13.04 18.20
CA HIS A 91 12.01 13.71 17.96
C HIS A 91 12.87 13.04 16.87
N CYS A 92 12.57 11.80 16.52
CA CYS A 92 13.16 11.10 15.40
C CYS A 92 12.08 10.46 14.52
N LYS A 93 12.37 10.32 13.23
CA LYS A 93 11.62 9.47 12.30
C LYS A 93 12.50 8.30 11.87
N LEU A 94 11.96 7.09 11.79
CA LEU A 94 12.70 5.98 11.20
C LEU A 94 12.71 6.05 9.67
N GLN A 95 13.85 5.68 9.05
CA GLN A 95 13.95 5.36 7.63
C GLN A 95 12.97 4.24 7.26
N TRP A 96 12.35 4.35 6.09
CA TRP A 96 11.11 3.65 5.77
C TRP A 96 11.14 2.12 5.90
N LYS A 97 12.27 1.43 5.61
CA LYS A 97 12.37 -0.03 5.80
C LYS A 97 12.43 -0.44 7.28
N ALA A 98 13.20 0.30 8.07
CA ALA A 98 13.24 0.10 9.52
C ALA A 98 11.91 0.52 10.18
N ASP A 99 11.28 1.58 9.69
CA ASP A 99 9.94 2.02 10.10
C ASP A 99 8.88 0.95 9.83
N TRP A 100 8.91 0.33 8.65
CA TRP A 100 7.97 -0.72 8.29
C TRP A 100 8.09 -1.93 9.22
N ALA A 101 9.32 -2.38 9.49
CA ALA A 101 9.60 -3.45 10.44
C ALA A 101 9.21 -3.10 11.87
N MET A 102 9.50 -1.87 12.31
CA MET A 102 9.12 -1.37 13.63
C MET A 102 7.60 -1.35 13.80
N ARG A 103 6.84 -0.96 12.77
CA ARG A 103 5.37 -1.00 12.80
C ARG A 103 4.83 -2.41 12.90
N TRP A 104 5.40 -3.38 12.20
CA TRP A 104 5.01 -4.79 12.36
C TRP A 104 5.20 -5.25 13.81
N HIS A 105 6.34 -4.89 14.39
CA HIS A 105 6.66 -5.21 15.78
C HIS A 105 5.72 -4.51 16.78
N ALA A 106 5.54 -3.19 16.65
CA ALA A 106 4.77 -2.38 17.58
C ALA A 106 3.26 -2.67 17.54
N LEU A 107 2.73 -2.95 16.34
CA LEU A 107 1.29 -3.13 16.12
C LEU A 107 0.86 -4.60 16.13
N GLY A 108 1.79 -5.54 16.17
CA GLY A 108 1.48 -6.97 16.09
C GLY A 108 0.76 -7.34 14.80
N ILE A 109 1.24 -6.86 13.66
CA ILE A 109 0.57 -7.12 12.37
C ILE A 109 0.73 -8.60 12.00
N ASP A 110 -0.39 -9.32 11.88
CA ASP A 110 -0.41 -10.74 11.50
C ASP A 110 -0.34 -10.97 9.99
N TYR A 111 -0.88 -10.04 9.19
CA TYR A 111 -0.97 -10.16 7.74
C TYR A 111 -0.84 -8.81 7.05
N GLU A 112 0.02 -8.73 6.03
CA GLU A 112 0.16 -7.53 5.19
C GLU A 112 0.53 -7.90 3.74
N MET A 113 -0.17 -7.30 2.78
CA MET A 113 0.10 -7.48 1.36
C MET A 113 1.07 -6.40 0.85
N ALA A 114 1.91 -6.74 -0.12
CA ALA A 114 2.80 -5.77 -0.76
C ALA A 114 2.85 -6.00 -2.27
N GLY A 115 3.10 -4.93 -3.03
CA GLY A 115 3.32 -5.04 -4.46
C GLY A 115 4.65 -5.70 -4.80
N LYS A 116 4.73 -6.35 -5.96
CA LYS A 116 5.94 -7.01 -6.48
C LYS A 116 7.21 -6.14 -6.44
N ASP A 117 7.07 -4.83 -6.65
CA ASP A 117 8.19 -3.90 -6.61
C ASP A 117 8.85 -3.78 -5.21
N LEU A 118 8.20 -4.27 -4.15
CA LEU A 118 8.66 -4.17 -2.77
C LEU A 118 9.27 -5.45 -2.19
N ILE A 119 9.42 -6.53 -2.97
CA ILE A 119 9.89 -7.85 -2.48
C ILE A 119 11.16 -7.72 -1.63
N SER A 120 12.22 -7.11 -2.17
CA SER A 120 13.50 -6.95 -1.45
C SER A 120 13.38 -6.10 -0.18
N SER A 121 12.37 -5.24 -0.12
CA SER A 121 12.10 -4.39 1.03
C SER A 121 11.32 -5.14 2.10
N VAL A 122 10.34 -5.97 1.72
CA VAL A 122 9.66 -6.91 2.62
C VAL A 122 10.68 -7.86 3.25
N GLU A 123 11.60 -8.41 2.46
CA GLU A 123 12.66 -9.31 2.96
C GLU A 123 13.56 -8.63 4.00
N LEU A 124 14.03 -7.41 3.73
CA LEU A 124 14.87 -6.67 4.67
C LEU A 124 14.08 -6.25 5.92
N SER A 125 12.87 -5.71 5.77
CA SER A 125 12.00 -5.38 6.90
C SER A 125 11.68 -6.61 7.75
N GLY A 126 11.52 -7.79 7.13
CA GLY A 126 11.29 -9.05 7.83
C GLY A 126 12.47 -9.44 8.72
N LYS A 127 13.70 -9.31 8.22
CA LYS A 127 14.91 -9.51 9.02
C LYS A 127 14.99 -8.53 10.19
N ILE A 128 14.65 -7.26 9.97
CA ILE A 128 14.63 -6.24 11.03
C ILE A 128 13.56 -6.57 12.08
N CYS A 129 12.36 -6.97 11.68
CA CYS A 129 11.28 -7.35 12.58
C CYS A 129 11.67 -8.55 13.48
N GLN A 130 12.38 -9.54 12.90
CA GLN A 130 12.96 -10.65 13.66
C GLN A 130 14.04 -10.20 14.65
N ILE A 131 14.88 -9.23 14.27
CA ILE A 131 15.87 -8.63 15.17
C ILE A 131 15.19 -7.93 16.37
N LEU A 132 14.02 -7.32 16.15
CA LEU A 132 13.19 -6.72 17.20
C LEU A 132 12.43 -7.76 18.04
N GLY A 133 12.53 -9.05 17.71
CA GLY A 133 11.94 -10.14 18.49
C GLY A 133 10.52 -10.53 18.09
N SER A 134 10.00 -10.01 16.97
CA SER A 134 8.67 -10.37 16.43
C SER A 134 8.76 -11.27 15.21
N THR A 135 7.68 -12.00 14.95
CA THR A 135 7.52 -12.73 13.69
C THR A 135 6.98 -11.77 12.62
N PRO A 136 7.60 -11.67 11.44
CA PRO A 136 7.06 -10.87 10.34
C PRO A 136 5.67 -11.36 9.93
N PRO A 137 4.77 -10.47 9.48
CA PRO A 137 3.43 -10.86 9.07
C PRO A 137 3.44 -11.89 7.95
N ALA A 138 2.39 -12.71 7.89
CA ALA A 138 2.08 -13.48 6.70
C ALA A 138 1.91 -12.52 5.52
N GLY A 139 2.66 -12.77 4.44
CA GLY A 139 2.70 -11.90 3.28
C GLY A 139 1.88 -12.41 2.11
N PHE A 140 1.43 -11.49 1.26
CA PHE A 140 1.01 -11.80 -0.10
C PHE A 140 1.57 -10.76 -1.06
N ILE A 141 2.27 -11.23 -2.10
CA ILE A 141 2.83 -10.37 -3.13
C ILE A 141 1.90 -10.35 -4.34
N TYR A 142 1.30 -9.19 -4.61
CA TYR A 142 0.48 -8.98 -5.81
C TYR A 142 1.30 -8.42 -6.98
N GLU A 143 0.89 -8.76 -8.19
CA GLU A 143 1.52 -8.33 -9.43
C GLU A 143 1.17 -6.89 -9.82
N LEU A 144 1.89 -6.36 -10.81
CA LEU A 144 1.71 -5.00 -11.31
C LEU A 144 0.50 -4.82 -12.23
N PHE A 145 -0.01 -3.60 -12.28
CA PHE A 145 -0.86 -3.15 -13.38
C PHE A 145 -0.01 -2.66 -14.55
N LEU A 146 -0.42 -3.05 -15.75
CA LEU A 146 0.19 -2.69 -17.01
C LEU A 146 -0.78 -1.82 -17.82
N ASP A 147 -0.26 -1.02 -18.73
CA ASP A 147 -1.09 -0.28 -19.68
C ASP A 147 -1.66 -1.19 -20.79
N GLU A 148 -2.35 -0.60 -21.76
CA GLU A 148 -2.92 -1.29 -22.92
C GLU A 148 -1.89 -2.07 -23.74
N ASN A 149 -0.65 -1.58 -23.79
CA ASN A 149 0.47 -2.17 -24.52
C ASN A 149 1.22 -3.23 -23.69
N GLY A 150 0.85 -3.42 -22.42
CA GLY A 150 1.52 -4.34 -21.51
C GLY A 150 2.78 -3.75 -20.87
N GLU A 151 2.93 -2.44 -20.86
CA GLU A 151 4.06 -1.75 -20.26
C GLU A 151 3.74 -1.31 -18.83
N LYS A 152 4.77 -1.02 -18.04
CA LYS A 152 4.60 -0.54 -16.67
C LYS A 152 3.91 0.83 -16.66
N ILE A 153 2.83 0.95 -15.90
CA ILE A 153 2.15 2.23 -15.66
C ILE A 153 3.08 3.15 -14.85
N SER A 154 3.17 4.41 -15.24
CA SER A 154 3.89 5.42 -14.48
C SER A 154 3.25 6.79 -14.59
N LYS A 155 3.27 7.54 -13.48
CA LYS A 155 2.68 8.88 -13.41
C LYS A 155 3.35 9.86 -14.40
N SER A 156 4.66 9.74 -14.63
CA SER A 156 5.40 10.60 -15.56
C SER A 156 5.03 10.38 -17.02
N ARG A 157 4.63 9.15 -17.40
CA ARG A 157 4.19 8.83 -18.76
C ARG A 157 2.70 9.10 -18.99
N GLY A 158 1.90 9.22 -17.92
CA GLY A 158 0.46 9.43 -18.02
C GLY A 158 -0.28 8.28 -18.73
N ASN A 159 0.29 7.08 -18.75
CA ASN A 159 -0.19 5.94 -19.54
C ASN A 159 -1.13 4.99 -18.77
N GLY A 160 -1.60 5.39 -17.58
CA GLY A 160 -2.43 4.54 -16.74
C GLY A 160 -3.82 5.10 -16.55
N LEU A 161 -4.82 4.23 -16.62
CA LEU A 161 -6.18 4.53 -16.18
C LEU A 161 -6.19 4.74 -14.66
N THR A 162 -6.75 5.87 -14.24
CA THR A 162 -6.96 6.24 -12.84
C THR A 162 -8.22 5.59 -12.27
N ILE A 163 -8.33 5.58 -10.93
CA ILE A 163 -9.55 5.11 -10.26
C ILE A 163 -10.74 5.99 -10.61
N ASP A 164 -10.56 7.32 -10.66
CA ASP A 164 -11.64 8.27 -10.99
C ASP A 164 -12.13 8.07 -12.43
N GLU A 165 -11.22 7.79 -13.37
CA GLU A 165 -11.61 7.43 -14.74
C GLU A 165 -12.38 6.11 -14.76
N TRP A 166 -11.97 5.08 -14.01
CA TRP A 166 -12.77 3.86 -13.90
C TRP A 166 -14.18 4.16 -13.36
N LEU A 167 -14.28 4.92 -12.28
CA LEU A 167 -15.54 5.24 -11.62
C LEU A 167 -16.45 6.16 -12.44
N SER A 168 -15.91 6.83 -13.46
CA SER A 168 -16.71 7.59 -14.43
C SER A 168 -17.52 6.68 -15.36
N TYR A 169 -17.05 5.44 -15.60
CA TYR A 169 -17.65 4.52 -16.59
C TYR A 169 -18.00 3.14 -16.00
N GLY A 170 -17.72 2.89 -14.73
CA GLY A 170 -17.96 1.62 -14.07
C GLY A 170 -18.23 1.81 -12.58
N SER A 171 -18.73 0.77 -11.93
CA SER A 171 -19.02 0.83 -10.50
C SER A 171 -17.80 0.50 -9.63
N GLN A 172 -17.89 0.84 -8.34
CA GLN A 172 -16.87 0.46 -7.36
C GLN A 172 -16.77 -1.07 -7.23
N GLU A 173 -17.87 -1.78 -7.40
CA GLU A 173 -17.95 -3.24 -7.34
C GLU A 173 -17.29 -3.89 -8.56
N SER A 174 -17.44 -3.31 -9.76
CA SER A 174 -16.73 -3.83 -10.94
C SER A 174 -15.22 -3.63 -10.84
N LEU A 175 -14.78 -2.50 -10.27
CA LEU A 175 -13.38 -2.26 -9.94
C LEU A 175 -12.89 -3.27 -8.88
N SER A 176 -13.69 -3.51 -7.84
CA SER A 176 -13.36 -4.47 -6.79
C SER A 176 -13.25 -5.90 -7.33
N LEU A 177 -14.14 -6.30 -8.23
CA LEU A 177 -14.06 -7.57 -8.95
C LEU A 177 -12.78 -7.67 -9.79
N TYR A 178 -12.46 -6.62 -10.54
CA TYR A 178 -11.23 -6.54 -11.30
C TYR A 178 -9.99 -6.69 -10.41
N MET A 179 -9.98 -6.06 -9.23
CA MET A 179 -8.90 -6.18 -8.24
C MET A 179 -8.81 -7.61 -7.66
N PHE A 180 -9.95 -8.22 -7.32
CA PHE A 180 -10.07 -9.57 -6.76
C PHE A 180 -9.54 -10.65 -7.71
N ALA A 181 -9.75 -10.50 -9.01
CA ALA A 181 -9.36 -11.50 -10.00
C ALA A 181 -7.84 -11.64 -10.13
N THR A 182 -7.34 -12.88 -9.94
CA THR A 182 -5.94 -13.30 -10.22
C THR A 182 -4.86 -12.32 -9.73
N PRO A 183 -4.77 -11.99 -8.43
CA PRO A 183 -3.86 -10.96 -7.91
C PRO A 183 -2.37 -11.30 -8.07
N ARG A 184 -2.04 -12.56 -8.40
CA ARG A 184 -0.66 -13.01 -8.71
C ARG A 184 -0.27 -12.87 -10.19
N ARG A 185 -1.12 -12.29 -11.04
CA ARG A 185 -0.84 -12.06 -12.46
C ARG A 185 -0.86 -10.57 -12.75
N ALA A 186 0.06 -10.13 -13.60
CA ALA A 186 0.02 -8.77 -14.10
C ALA A 186 -1.24 -8.58 -14.94
N LYS A 187 -1.94 -7.46 -14.73
CA LYS A 187 -3.22 -7.17 -15.38
C LYS A 187 -3.14 -5.86 -16.13
N ARG A 188 -3.71 -5.83 -17.33
CA ARG A 188 -3.81 -4.60 -18.12
C ARG A 188 -4.97 -3.76 -17.61
N LEU A 189 -4.66 -2.56 -17.15
CA LEU A 189 -5.61 -1.59 -16.62
C LEU A 189 -5.77 -0.45 -17.64
N HIS A 190 -6.75 -0.60 -18.53
CA HIS A 190 -7.10 0.35 -19.59
C HIS A 190 -8.62 0.46 -19.75
N PHE A 191 -9.08 1.42 -20.54
CA PHE A 191 -10.50 1.73 -20.67
C PHE A 191 -11.37 0.52 -21.07
N ASP A 192 -10.95 -0.23 -22.10
CA ASP A 192 -11.74 -1.32 -22.66
C ASP A 192 -11.97 -2.50 -21.70
N VAL A 193 -11.28 -2.58 -20.55
CA VAL A 193 -11.60 -3.62 -19.56
C VAL A 193 -12.84 -3.28 -18.73
N ILE A 194 -13.24 -2.00 -18.63
CA ILE A 194 -14.33 -1.55 -17.75
C ILE A 194 -15.67 -2.19 -18.13
N PRO A 195 -16.15 -2.10 -19.39
CA PRO A 195 -17.47 -2.63 -19.77
C PRO A 195 -17.64 -4.10 -19.42
N ARG A 196 -16.60 -4.89 -19.72
CA ARG A 196 -16.58 -6.33 -19.44
C ARG A 196 -16.67 -6.61 -17.94
N HIS A 197 -15.92 -5.89 -17.10
CA HIS A 197 -15.93 -6.16 -15.66
C HIS A 197 -17.22 -5.68 -14.98
N VAL A 198 -17.91 -4.69 -15.55
CA VAL A 198 -19.28 -4.34 -15.13
C VAL A 198 -20.24 -5.49 -15.43
N ASP A 199 -20.24 -6.00 -16.66
CA ASP A 199 -21.07 -7.14 -17.06
C ASP A 199 -20.75 -8.41 -16.26
N ASP A 200 -19.46 -8.71 -16.05
CA ASP A 200 -19.01 -9.85 -15.25
C ASP A 200 -19.50 -9.74 -13.80
N TYR A 201 -19.48 -8.55 -13.20
CA TYR A 201 -20.00 -8.32 -11.85
C TYR A 201 -21.50 -8.63 -11.75
N PHE A 202 -22.32 -8.10 -12.66
CA PHE A 202 -23.76 -8.40 -12.68
C PHE A 202 -24.02 -9.89 -12.92
N SER A 203 -23.25 -10.54 -13.81
CA SER A 203 -23.34 -11.98 -14.04
C SER A 203 -23.05 -12.78 -12.76
N HIS A 204 -22.04 -12.38 -11.99
CA HIS A 204 -21.72 -13.00 -10.71
C HIS A 204 -22.84 -12.81 -9.69
N LEU A 205 -23.47 -11.63 -9.65
CA LEU A 205 -24.59 -11.31 -8.76
C LEU A 205 -25.83 -12.16 -9.07
N GLU A 206 -26.22 -12.26 -10.34
CA GLU A 206 -27.34 -13.10 -10.79
C GLU A 206 -27.13 -14.57 -10.46
N LYS A 207 -25.91 -15.08 -10.66
CA LYS A 207 -25.56 -16.47 -10.32
C LYS A 207 -25.65 -16.68 -8.82
N PHE A 208 -25.13 -15.74 -8.01
CA PHE A 208 -25.10 -15.86 -6.55
C PHE A 208 -26.47 -16.18 -5.95
N ALA A 209 -27.54 -15.55 -6.46
CA ALA A 209 -28.91 -15.78 -6.00
C ALA A 209 -29.38 -17.25 -6.17
N LYS A 210 -28.79 -17.99 -7.11
CA LYS A 210 -29.17 -19.37 -7.47
C LYS A 210 -28.26 -20.44 -6.84
N LEU A 211 -27.11 -20.04 -6.29
CA LEU A 211 -26.08 -20.96 -5.76
C LEU A 211 -26.43 -21.46 -4.34
N GLY A 212 -26.01 -22.69 -4.04
CA GLY A 212 -26.04 -23.25 -2.68
C GLY A 212 -24.95 -22.66 -1.76
N PRO A 213 -25.00 -22.92 -0.44
CA PRO A 213 -24.10 -22.27 0.53
C PRO A 213 -22.60 -22.45 0.26
N ALA A 214 -22.15 -23.64 -0.14
CA ALA A 214 -20.75 -23.90 -0.43
C ALA A 214 -20.29 -23.17 -1.71
N GLU A 215 -21.09 -23.22 -2.77
CA GLU A 215 -20.78 -22.58 -4.05
C GLU A 215 -20.77 -21.04 -3.96
N ARG A 216 -21.54 -20.47 -3.03
CA ARG A 216 -21.52 -19.03 -2.76
C ARG A 216 -20.17 -18.54 -2.28
N LEU A 217 -19.40 -19.35 -1.56
CA LEU A 217 -18.06 -19.01 -1.08
C LEU A 217 -17.02 -18.97 -2.21
N GLU A 218 -17.31 -19.60 -3.35
CA GLU A 218 -16.48 -19.55 -4.56
C GLU A 218 -16.82 -18.35 -5.46
N ASN A 219 -17.92 -17.65 -5.18
CA ASN A 219 -18.34 -16.50 -5.97
C ASN A 219 -17.71 -15.20 -5.42
N PRO A 220 -16.97 -14.43 -6.23
CA PRO A 220 -16.27 -13.21 -5.79
C PRO A 220 -17.18 -12.17 -5.12
N VAL A 221 -18.47 -12.09 -5.51
CA VAL A 221 -19.40 -11.10 -4.93
C VAL A 221 -19.67 -11.34 -3.45
N TRP A 222 -19.44 -12.56 -2.95
CA TRP A 222 -19.48 -12.83 -1.52
C TRP A 222 -18.43 -11.99 -0.78
N TYR A 223 -17.19 -11.96 -1.28
CA TYR A 223 -16.09 -11.23 -0.63
C TYR A 223 -16.19 -9.73 -0.82
N ILE A 224 -16.65 -9.28 -2.00
CA ILE A 224 -16.87 -7.86 -2.29
C ILE A 224 -17.91 -7.26 -1.33
N HIS A 225 -18.96 -8.02 -0.99
CA HIS A 225 -20.08 -7.56 -0.15
C HIS A 225 -20.09 -8.15 1.26
N ALA A 226 -18.96 -8.70 1.73
CA ALA A 226 -18.84 -9.31 3.06
C ALA A 226 -19.98 -10.30 3.41
N GLY A 227 -20.38 -11.11 2.44
CA GLY A 227 -21.41 -12.14 2.57
C GLY A 227 -22.86 -11.67 2.40
N GLN A 228 -23.09 -10.36 2.18
CA GLN A 228 -24.41 -9.77 1.99
C GLN A 228 -24.54 -9.06 0.64
N PRO A 229 -24.37 -9.77 -0.50
CA PRO A 229 -24.52 -9.12 -1.79
C PRO A 229 -25.96 -8.64 -2.02
N PRO A 230 -26.14 -7.53 -2.76
CA PRO A 230 -27.46 -7.01 -3.09
C PRO A 230 -28.26 -7.99 -3.97
N ALA A 231 -29.57 -7.75 -4.08
CA ALA A 231 -30.38 -8.48 -5.05
C ALA A 231 -29.87 -8.16 -6.48
N PRO A 232 -29.88 -9.14 -7.40
CA PRO A 232 -29.57 -8.87 -8.79
C PRO A 232 -30.49 -7.79 -9.35
N GLU A 233 -29.91 -6.78 -9.99
CA GLU A 233 -30.68 -5.79 -10.73
C GLU A 233 -31.11 -6.37 -12.07
N ALA A 234 -32.36 -6.16 -12.45
CA ALA A 234 -32.81 -6.43 -13.81
C ALA A 234 -32.32 -5.28 -14.69
N GLY A 235 -31.53 -5.57 -15.72
CA GLY A 235 -30.92 -4.53 -16.53
C GLY A 235 -30.37 -4.99 -17.87
N ILE A 236 -30.02 -4.00 -18.68
CA ILE A 236 -29.36 -4.17 -19.97
C ILE A 236 -27.85 -4.26 -19.71
N SER A 237 -27.15 -5.17 -20.39
CA SER A 237 -25.70 -5.29 -20.23
C SER A 237 -24.98 -4.05 -20.79
N TYR A 238 -23.83 -3.73 -20.23
CA TYR A 238 -22.96 -2.67 -20.72
C TYR A 238 -22.64 -2.85 -22.21
N ALA A 239 -22.38 -4.09 -22.65
CA ALA A 239 -22.17 -4.40 -24.06
C ALA A 239 -23.37 -4.00 -24.95
N VAL A 240 -24.61 -4.18 -24.47
CA VAL A 240 -25.80 -3.76 -25.21
C VAL A 240 -25.92 -2.23 -25.24
N LEU A 241 -25.59 -1.53 -24.15
CA LEU A 241 -25.55 -0.06 -24.13
C LEU A 241 -24.51 0.50 -25.12
N LEU A 242 -23.32 -0.10 -25.19
CA LEU A 242 -22.29 0.28 -26.16
C LEU A 242 -22.74 0.03 -27.60
N ASN A 243 -23.39 -1.11 -27.86
CA ASN A 243 -23.94 -1.40 -29.18
C ASN A 243 -25.04 -0.40 -29.57
N LEU A 244 -25.94 -0.06 -28.64
CA LEU A 244 -26.98 0.95 -28.87
C LEU A 244 -26.36 2.30 -29.19
N ALA A 245 -25.39 2.76 -28.39
CA ALA A 245 -24.68 4.03 -28.62
C ALA A 245 -24.00 4.06 -30.00
N SER A 246 -23.33 2.97 -30.38
CA SER A 246 -22.66 2.83 -31.67
C SER A 246 -23.63 2.84 -32.85
N VAL A 247 -24.77 2.15 -32.74
CA VAL A 247 -25.78 2.05 -33.80
C VAL A 247 -26.60 3.35 -33.94
N CYS A 248 -26.99 3.97 -32.83
CA CYS A 248 -27.73 5.23 -32.84
C CYS A 248 -26.89 6.39 -33.39
N ASN A 249 -25.56 6.31 -33.27
CA ASN A 249 -24.60 7.31 -33.76
C ASN A 249 -25.03 8.75 -33.40
N THR A 250 -25.37 8.94 -32.12
CA THR A 250 -25.93 10.18 -31.58
C THR A 250 -25.14 10.59 -30.34
N GLU A 251 -24.87 11.88 -30.20
CA GLU A 251 -24.32 12.47 -28.98
C GLU A 251 -25.42 12.90 -28.00
N ASP A 252 -26.70 12.82 -28.40
CA ASP A 252 -27.85 13.20 -27.58
C ASP A 252 -28.29 12.02 -26.68
N PRO A 253 -28.11 12.11 -25.34
CA PRO A 253 -28.52 11.04 -24.43
C PRO A 253 -30.02 10.75 -24.49
N SER A 254 -30.86 11.74 -24.83
CA SER A 254 -32.32 11.55 -24.88
C SER A 254 -32.74 10.56 -25.97
N VAL A 255 -31.98 10.48 -27.06
CA VAL A 255 -32.20 9.49 -28.12
C VAL A 255 -31.87 8.09 -27.62
N LEU A 256 -30.81 7.93 -26.83
CA LEU A 256 -30.44 6.64 -26.24
C LEU A 256 -31.45 6.18 -25.19
N TRP A 257 -31.94 7.09 -24.34
CA TRP A 257 -32.99 6.79 -23.36
C TRP A 257 -34.38 6.54 -23.96
N GLY A 258 -34.56 6.82 -25.26
CA GLY A 258 -35.81 6.55 -25.97
C GLY A 258 -36.01 5.09 -26.39
N PHE A 259 -34.95 4.26 -26.33
CA PHE A 259 -34.99 2.82 -26.60
C PHE A 259 -35.15 2.01 -25.31
#